data_AF-A0A6L4AUV8-F1
#
_entry.id   AF-A0A6L4AUV8-F1
#
_cell.length_a   1.000
_cell.length_b   1.000
_cell.length_c   1.000
_cell.angle_alpha   90.00
_cell.angle_beta   90.00
_cell.angle_gamma   90.00
#
_symmetry.space_group_name_H-M   'P 1'
#
loop_
_entity.id
_entity.type
_entity.pdbx_description
1 polymer ?
#
loop_
_entity_poly.entity_id
_entity_poly.type
_entity_poly.pdbx_seq_one_letter_code
_entity_poly.pdbx_strand_id
1 'polypeptide(L)'
;RITGVVSPPGGGALVGATSDGRLVAQPVAWLVSFADDGSRSVAPDLPPALELDLDPERRPLGAFTAQVAGPGTIAAAAQLADSTLSFVRYESTENAFTGEVEKHEERFRLAAVPPLTTLLLDAEARHLYAGTPGGELLWWDLAEGEEAEPQRVSTGSAPITAMTFLIGDRSLVVGQQSGALSIWFPVRQSDESFDLTRIRDFPARPAAIDLLAPSQRNRTFLVHDAKGGLGLYYSTSERVLWQGSSPVPHATSLAFSPKGDSGFVAGERGLALLRIDNPHPEVSWKALFGRVWFEGYEGPEYVWQSTGGTDDFEAKLSLTPLVVGTLKGTFYSLLLAVPLGVFGAMFASQFLHPRLLAWIKPTVEIMASLPSVVLGFLAGLWLAPILERTFPGMLLMLIVLPLVVWLSGLGWNQLPLRLRNRFPSGVEIFLHLIVLAIALWACVVLSPAFEQLVFGGNFQAWLLEATGLRYDQRNAIVVGLAMGFAVIPIIFAISEDAFSNVPKNLVAGSLALGATRWQTVTRVVLPTASPGIFSAVMIGFGRAVGETMIVLMATGNTPILDLSPFNGFRTLSANIAVEIPEAPHGGTLYRALFLAALILFLLTFVINTFAELVRQRLRRRYAQL
;
A
#
# COMPACT_ATOMS: atom_id res chain seq x y z
N ARG A 1 21.63 -30.85 -37.34
CA ARG A 1 21.37 -29.50 -37.91
C ARG A 1 20.49 -28.75 -36.93
N ILE A 2 20.75 -27.47 -36.65
CA ILE A 2 19.86 -26.67 -35.77
C ILE A 2 18.59 -26.34 -36.55
N THR A 3 17.42 -26.62 -35.96
CA THR A 3 16.08 -26.39 -36.55
C THR A 3 15.44 -25.11 -36.05
N GLY A 4 15.83 -24.61 -34.87
CA GLY A 4 15.41 -23.33 -34.32
C GLY A 4 16.31 -22.89 -33.17
N VAL A 5 16.26 -21.62 -32.82
CA VAL A 5 16.99 -21.04 -31.68
C VAL A 5 16.04 -20.16 -30.87
N VAL A 6 16.08 -20.29 -29.55
CA VAL A 6 15.34 -19.47 -28.59
C VAL A 6 16.32 -18.94 -27.56
N SER A 7 16.11 -17.70 -27.11
CA SER A 7 16.78 -17.16 -25.93
C SER A 7 15.82 -17.25 -24.75
N PRO A 8 16.18 -17.93 -23.66
CA PRO A 8 15.32 -18.03 -22.50
C PRO A 8 15.09 -16.66 -21.86
N PRO A 9 13.93 -16.45 -21.22
CA PRO A 9 13.71 -15.29 -20.35
C PRO A 9 14.85 -15.16 -19.32
N GLY A 10 15.34 -13.93 -19.12
CA GLY A 10 16.49 -13.66 -18.24
C GLY A 10 17.87 -13.74 -18.91
N GLY A 11 17.98 -14.23 -20.15
CA GLY A 11 19.12 -13.94 -21.05
C GLY A 11 20.47 -14.58 -20.71
N GLY A 12 20.51 -15.67 -19.94
CA GLY A 12 21.75 -16.34 -19.54
C GLY A 12 22.25 -17.44 -20.50
N ALA A 13 21.46 -17.83 -21.49
CA ALA A 13 21.81 -18.90 -22.42
C ALA A 13 21.19 -18.69 -23.81
N LEU A 14 21.73 -19.40 -24.81
CA LEU A 14 21.14 -19.58 -26.13
C LEU A 14 20.76 -21.04 -26.30
N VAL A 15 19.53 -21.34 -26.67
CA VAL A 15 19.02 -22.71 -26.75
C VAL A 15 18.69 -23.01 -28.20
N GLY A 16 19.36 -24.01 -28.78
CA GLY A 16 19.11 -24.48 -30.13
C GLY A 16 18.49 -25.87 -30.13
N ALA A 17 17.42 -26.07 -30.89
CA ALA A 17 16.89 -27.41 -31.15
C ALA A 17 17.60 -28.05 -32.34
N THR A 18 17.87 -29.34 -32.25
CA THR A 18 18.49 -30.10 -33.33
C THR A 18 17.47 -30.97 -34.06
N SER A 19 17.78 -31.29 -35.31
CA SER A 19 16.96 -32.15 -36.19
C SER A 19 16.77 -33.57 -35.66
N ASP A 20 17.57 -34.00 -34.70
CA ASP A 20 17.60 -35.33 -34.07
C ASP A 20 17.05 -35.33 -32.63
N GLY A 21 16.23 -34.35 -32.25
CA GLY A 21 15.45 -34.39 -31.01
C GLY A 21 16.15 -33.88 -29.75
N ARG A 22 17.35 -33.30 -29.88
CA ARG A 22 18.12 -32.74 -28.76
C ARG A 22 17.95 -31.24 -28.66
N LEU A 23 18.07 -30.71 -27.45
CA LEU A 23 18.30 -29.29 -27.20
C LEU A 23 19.75 -29.07 -26.79
N VAL A 24 20.37 -28.07 -27.39
CA VAL A 24 21.72 -27.61 -27.03
C VAL A 24 21.58 -26.24 -26.40
N ALA A 25 21.77 -26.17 -25.09
CA ALA A 25 21.81 -24.91 -24.35
C ALA A 25 23.27 -24.47 -24.23
N GLN A 26 23.60 -23.31 -24.79
CA GLN A 26 24.89 -22.65 -24.67
C GLN A 26 24.77 -21.53 -23.65
N PRO A 27 25.24 -21.71 -22.40
CA PRO A 27 25.32 -20.61 -21.44
C PRO A 27 26.24 -19.51 -21.99
N VAL A 28 25.88 -18.26 -21.72
CA VAL A 28 26.68 -17.09 -22.09
C VAL A 28 26.94 -16.27 -20.84
N ALA A 29 28.17 -16.33 -20.35
CA ALA A 29 28.64 -15.54 -19.23
C ALA A 29 29.51 -14.38 -19.73
N TRP A 30 29.67 -13.35 -18.90
CA TRP A 30 30.51 -12.19 -19.20
C TRP A 30 31.46 -11.94 -18.03
N LEU A 31 32.74 -12.22 -18.24
CA LEU A 31 33.79 -12.00 -17.25
C LEU A 31 34.21 -10.54 -17.25
N VAL A 32 34.15 -9.91 -16.08
CA VAL A 32 34.62 -8.54 -15.87
C VAL A 32 36.00 -8.61 -15.23
N SER A 33 37.01 -8.04 -15.88
CA SER A 33 38.34 -7.87 -15.32
C SER A 33 38.73 -6.39 -15.27
N PHE A 34 39.58 -6.04 -14.31
CA PHE A 34 40.13 -4.69 -14.16
C PHE A 34 41.63 -4.79 -14.38
N ALA A 35 42.17 -3.99 -15.30
CA ALA A 35 43.61 -3.87 -15.46
C ALA A 35 44.21 -3.00 -14.35
N ASP A 36 45.53 -3.07 -14.17
CA ASP A 36 46.27 -2.32 -13.13
C ASP A 36 46.13 -0.79 -13.25
N ASP A 37 45.73 -0.29 -14.43
CA ASP A 37 45.42 1.12 -14.70
C ASP A 37 43.98 1.53 -14.33
N GLY A 38 43.18 0.60 -13.80
CA GLY A 38 41.78 0.79 -13.44
C GLY A 38 40.79 0.67 -14.62
N SER A 39 41.25 0.34 -15.82
CA SER A 39 40.37 0.12 -16.97
C SER A 39 39.59 -1.19 -16.83
N ARG A 40 38.28 -1.13 -17.06
CA ARG A 40 37.38 -2.29 -17.01
C ARG A 40 37.32 -2.95 -18.39
N SER A 41 37.66 -4.23 -18.47
CA SER A 41 37.43 -5.06 -19.66
C SER A 41 36.30 -6.08 -19.39
N VAL A 42 35.50 -6.37 -20.41
CA VAL A 42 34.43 -7.37 -20.36
C VAL A 42 34.65 -8.35 -21.49
N ALA A 43 34.93 -9.60 -21.18
CA ALA A 43 35.12 -10.67 -22.14
C ALA A 43 33.99 -11.69 -22.03
N PRO A 44 33.44 -12.20 -23.14
CA PRO A 44 32.50 -13.31 -23.09
C PRO A 44 33.21 -14.56 -22.58
N ASP A 45 32.54 -15.29 -21.72
CA ASP A 45 32.90 -16.64 -21.32
C ASP A 45 31.78 -17.58 -21.78
N LEU A 46 32.18 -18.64 -22.48
CA LEU A 46 31.26 -19.60 -23.08
C LEU A 46 31.56 -20.98 -22.45
N PRO A 47 30.94 -21.29 -21.31
CA PRO A 47 30.98 -22.61 -20.73
C PRO A 47 30.58 -23.69 -21.75
N PRO A 48 30.98 -24.95 -21.56
CA PRO A 48 30.58 -26.02 -22.48
C PRO A 48 29.06 -26.08 -22.63
N ALA A 49 28.61 -26.27 -23.88
CA ALA A 49 27.20 -26.43 -24.17
C ALA A 49 26.64 -27.66 -23.45
N LEU A 50 25.44 -27.51 -22.92
CA LEU A 50 24.68 -28.56 -22.26
C LEU A 50 23.73 -29.17 -23.29
N GLU A 51 23.85 -30.48 -23.52
CA GLU A 51 22.95 -31.22 -24.39
C GLU A 51 21.87 -31.92 -23.56
N LEU A 52 20.61 -31.71 -23.93
CA LEU A 52 19.44 -32.29 -23.28
C LEU A 52 18.71 -33.16 -24.29
N ASP A 53 18.58 -34.45 -24.00
CA ASP A 53 17.87 -35.40 -24.85
C ASP A 53 16.38 -35.46 -24.49
N LEU A 54 15.56 -34.72 -25.23
CA LEU A 54 14.12 -34.62 -24.97
C LEU A 54 13.28 -35.70 -25.65
N ASP A 55 13.71 -36.22 -26.82
CA ASP A 55 13.05 -37.33 -27.50
C ASP A 55 14.00 -38.51 -27.71
N PRO A 56 13.85 -39.60 -26.92
CA PRO A 56 14.63 -40.83 -27.11
C PRO A 56 14.50 -41.43 -28.53
N GLU A 57 13.41 -41.14 -29.25
CA GLU A 57 13.20 -41.60 -30.63
C GLU A 57 13.89 -40.73 -31.69
N ARG A 58 14.61 -39.67 -31.27
CA ARG A 58 15.39 -38.75 -32.12
C ARG A 58 14.62 -38.09 -33.26
N ARG A 59 13.36 -37.72 -33.01
CA ARG A 59 12.52 -37.01 -33.99
C ARG A 59 12.64 -35.48 -33.80
N PRO A 60 12.31 -34.68 -34.82
CA PRO A 60 12.36 -33.22 -34.72
C PRO A 60 11.40 -32.70 -33.64
N LEU A 61 11.87 -31.75 -32.83
CA LEU A 61 11.07 -31.08 -31.81
C LEU A 61 10.18 -29.98 -32.41
N GLY A 62 8.97 -29.81 -31.86
CA GLY A 62 8.06 -28.71 -32.14
C GLY A 62 8.46 -27.43 -31.39
N ALA A 63 7.51 -26.79 -30.69
CA ALA A 63 7.84 -25.69 -29.78
C ALA A 63 8.71 -26.19 -28.63
N PHE A 64 9.75 -25.44 -28.28
CA PHE A 64 10.72 -25.83 -27.25
C PHE A 64 11.18 -24.64 -26.42
N THR A 65 11.64 -24.91 -25.20
CA THR A 65 12.26 -23.95 -24.29
C THR A 65 13.26 -24.67 -23.39
N ALA A 66 14.23 -23.94 -22.86
CA ALA A 66 15.07 -24.42 -21.77
C ALA A 66 15.41 -23.26 -20.83
N GLN A 67 15.62 -23.54 -19.56
CA GLN A 67 15.99 -22.58 -18.54
C GLN A 67 17.16 -23.12 -17.72
N VAL A 68 18.11 -22.23 -17.39
CA VAL A 68 19.17 -22.51 -16.44
C VAL A 68 18.73 -21.95 -15.08
N ALA A 69 18.29 -22.82 -14.18
CA ALA A 69 17.66 -22.44 -12.90
C ALA A 69 18.67 -22.16 -11.77
N GLY A 70 19.96 -22.43 -12.00
CA GLY A 70 21.03 -22.17 -11.04
C GLY A 70 22.34 -22.86 -11.41
N PRO A 71 23.39 -22.76 -10.58
CA PRO A 71 24.62 -23.50 -10.79
C PRO A 71 24.33 -25.00 -10.84
N GLY A 72 24.61 -25.64 -11.98
CA GLY A 72 24.40 -27.08 -12.15
C GLY A 72 22.95 -27.52 -12.36
N THR A 73 21.97 -26.61 -12.43
CA THR A 73 20.56 -26.96 -12.71
C THR A 73 20.11 -26.42 -14.06
N ILE A 74 19.66 -27.32 -14.93
CA ILE A 74 19.09 -26.99 -16.23
C ILE A 74 17.83 -27.80 -16.47
N ALA A 75 16.80 -27.14 -16.97
CA ALA A 75 15.55 -27.80 -17.32
C ALA A 75 15.12 -27.40 -18.73
N ALA A 76 14.43 -28.30 -19.41
CA ALA A 76 13.89 -28.03 -20.72
C ALA A 76 12.57 -28.75 -20.97
N ALA A 77 11.78 -28.15 -21.86
CA ALA A 77 10.53 -28.69 -22.31
C ALA A 77 10.42 -28.57 -23.83
N ALA A 78 9.83 -29.56 -24.48
CA ALA A 78 9.48 -29.46 -25.90
C ALA A 78 8.26 -30.32 -26.25
N GLN A 79 7.54 -29.88 -27.28
CA GLN A 79 6.47 -30.67 -27.90
C GLN A 79 7.08 -31.71 -28.84
N LEU A 80 6.70 -32.97 -28.64
CA LEU A 80 7.10 -34.11 -29.45
C LEU A 80 6.18 -34.26 -30.68
N ALA A 81 6.61 -35.09 -31.63
CA ALA A 81 5.87 -35.34 -32.88
C ALA A 81 4.50 -36.03 -32.66
N ASP A 82 4.32 -36.72 -31.54
CA ASP A 82 3.04 -37.34 -31.12
C ASP A 82 2.12 -36.36 -30.36
N SER A 83 2.48 -35.08 -30.34
CA SER A 83 1.77 -34.00 -29.64
C SER A 83 1.85 -34.03 -28.11
N THR A 84 2.62 -34.96 -27.52
CA THR A 84 2.95 -34.95 -26.08
C THR A 84 4.03 -33.91 -25.76
N LEU A 85 4.13 -33.51 -24.49
CA LEU A 85 5.18 -32.62 -24.00
C LEU A 85 6.19 -33.42 -23.20
N SER A 86 7.47 -33.31 -23.57
CA SER A 86 8.58 -33.91 -22.82
C SER A 86 9.21 -32.84 -21.95
N PHE A 87 9.36 -33.12 -20.65
CA PHE A 87 10.09 -32.29 -19.71
C PHE A 87 11.29 -33.07 -19.15
N VAL A 88 12.44 -32.41 -19.09
CA VAL A 88 13.65 -32.97 -18.50
C VAL A 88 14.32 -31.90 -17.64
N ARG A 89 14.66 -32.25 -16.40
CA ARG A 89 15.42 -31.45 -15.45
C ARG A 89 16.65 -32.21 -15.00
N TYR A 90 17.80 -31.58 -15.14
CA TYR A 90 19.07 -32.05 -14.61
C TYR A 90 19.49 -31.15 -13.46
N GLU A 91 19.75 -31.76 -12.32
CA GLU A 91 20.31 -31.11 -11.14
C GLU A 91 21.66 -31.75 -10.82
N SER A 92 22.70 -30.93 -10.72
CA SER A 92 24.04 -31.35 -10.34
C SER A 92 24.39 -30.70 -9.02
N THR A 93 24.45 -31.47 -7.95
CA THR A 93 24.81 -31.00 -6.61
C THR A 93 26.24 -31.42 -6.30
N GLU A 94 27.10 -30.47 -5.96
CA GLU A 94 28.45 -30.75 -5.48
C GLU A 94 28.44 -30.71 -3.95
N ASN A 95 28.83 -31.80 -3.32
CA ASN A 95 28.93 -31.87 -1.87
C ASN A 95 30.10 -31.00 -1.38
N ALA A 96 29.80 -29.93 -0.64
CA ALA A 96 30.78 -28.96 -0.17
C ALA A 96 31.90 -29.54 0.72
N PHE A 97 31.72 -30.73 1.30
CA PHE A 97 32.71 -31.38 2.16
C PHE A 97 33.53 -32.45 1.46
N THR A 98 32.95 -33.17 0.49
CA THR A 98 33.60 -34.29 -0.21
C THR A 98 34.04 -33.97 -1.63
N GLY A 99 33.50 -32.90 -2.24
CA GLY A 99 33.70 -32.58 -3.66
C GLY A 99 33.03 -33.58 -4.61
N GLU A 100 32.22 -34.51 -4.09
CA GLU A 100 31.49 -35.45 -4.92
C GLU A 100 30.31 -34.75 -5.60
N VAL A 101 30.23 -34.91 -6.92
CA VAL A 101 29.16 -34.35 -7.74
C VAL A 101 28.09 -35.43 -7.93
N GLU A 102 26.93 -35.24 -7.32
CA GLU A 102 25.75 -36.07 -7.53
C GLU A 102 24.90 -35.44 -8.64
N LYS A 103 24.42 -36.27 -9.57
CA LYS A 103 23.58 -35.82 -10.69
C LYS A 103 22.23 -36.49 -10.59
N HIS A 104 21.19 -35.68 -10.49
CA HIS A 104 19.81 -36.12 -10.50
C HIS A 104 19.18 -35.72 -11.84
N GLU A 105 18.62 -36.71 -12.56
CA GLU A 105 17.82 -36.47 -13.76
C GLU A 105 16.37 -36.79 -13.43
N GLU A 106 15.50 -35.82 -13.65
CA GLU A 106 14.06 -36.00 -13.61
C GLU A 106 13.52 -35.84 -15.02
N ARG A 107 12.72 -36.80 -15.46
CA ARG A 107 12.14 -36.84 -16.80
C ARG A 107 10.72 -37.36 -16.71
N PHE A 108 9.81 -36.65 -17.36
CA PHE A 108 8.45 -37.11 -17.49
C PHE A 108 7.79 -36.57 -18.77
N ARG A 109 6.71 -37.23 -19.18
CA ARG A 109 5.88 -36.81 -20.32
C ARG A 109 4.52 -36.36 -19.84
N LEU A 110 4.14 -35.14 -20.23
CA LEU A 110 2.82 -34.60 -20.00
C LEU A 110 1.86 -34.99 -21.12
N ALA A 111 0.57 -34.95 -20.81
CA ALA A 111 -0.51 -35.31 -21.73
C ALA A 111 -0.44 -34.57 -23.08
N ALA A 112 -0.94 -35.21 -24.13
CA ALA A 112 -0.96 -34.65 -25.47
C ALA A 112 -1.79 -33.35 -25.54
N VAL A 113 -1.22 -32.33 -26.19
CA VAL A 113 -1.82 -31.01 -26.36
C VAL A 113 -1.84 -30.57 -27.83
N PRO A 114 -2.72 -29.63 -28.21
CA PRO A 114 -2.71 -29.06 -29.56
C PRO A 114 -1.32 -28.53 -29.97
N PRO A 115 -1.07 -28.34 -31.28
CA PRO A 115 0.17 -27.73 -31.74
C PRO A 115 0.43 -26.40 -31.01
N LEU A 116 1.65 -26.20 -30.53
CA LEU A 116 2.03 -25.02 -29.77
C LEU A 116 2.76 -24.01 -30.66
N THR A 117 2.48 -22.73 -30.47
CA THR A 117 3.20 -21.64 -31.15
C THR A 117 4.41 -21.18 -30.36
N THR A 118 4.29 -21.11 -29.03
CA THR A 118 5.32 -20.65 -28.11
C THR A 118 5.33 -21.50 -26.85
N LEU A 119 6.49 -21.66 -26.23
CA LEU A 119 6.69 -22.39 -24.99
C LEU A 119 7.68 -21.61 -24.11
N LEU A 120 7.37 -21.47 -22.82
CA LEU A 120 8.20 -20.77 -21.84
C LEU A 120 8.25 -21.52 -20.52
N LEU A 121 9.41 -21.47 -19.88
CA LEU A 121 9.66 -22.07 -18.57
C LEU A 121 10.15 -20.94 -17.65
N ASP A 122 9.62 -20.88 -16.43
CA ASP A 122 10.05 -19.89 -15.44
C ASP A 122 11.46 -20.19 -14.91
N ALA A 123 12.11 -19.19 -14.29
CA ALA A 123 13.48 -19.30 -13.76
C ALA A 123 13.70 -20.52 -12.87
N GLU A 124 12.72 -20.89 -12.05
CA GLU A 124 12.79 -22.02 -11.11
C GLU A 124 12.49 -23.38 -11.78
N ALA A 125 12.14 -23.38 -13.06
CA ALA A 125 11.71 -24.56 -13.81
C ALA A 125 10.55 -25.32 -13.14
N ARG A 126 9.65 -24.57 -12.49
CA ARG A 126 8.48 -25.09 -11.79
C ARG A 126 7.22 -24.93 -12.62
N HIS A 127 7.10 -23.86 -13.40
CA HIS A 127 5.89 -23.61 -14.17
C HIS A 127 6.18 -23.53 -15.66
N LEU A 128 5.40 -24.29 -16.44
CA LEU A 128 5.46 -24.29 -17.90
C LEU A 128 4.28 -23.49 -18.45
N TYR A 129 4.53 -22.68 -19.47
CA TYR A 129 3.52 -21.88 -20.15
C TYR A 129 3.59 -22.11 -21.65
N ALA A 130 2.46 -22.35 -22.31
CA ALA A 130 2.41 -22.53 -23.75
C ALA A 130 1.30 -21.73 -24.42
N GLY A 131 1.59 -21.19 -25.60
CA GLY A 131 0.61 -20.53 -26.45
C GLY A 131 0.16 -21.43 -27.58
N THR A 132 -1.11 -21.35 -27.96
CA THR A 132 -1.68 -22.14 -29.07
C THR A 132 -2.08 -21.26 -30.27
N PRO A 133 -2.22 -21.86 -31.47
CA PRO A 133 -2.82 -21.21 -32.64
C PRO A 133 -4.30 -20.84 -32.43
N GLY A 134 -4.99 -21.48 -31.50
CA GLY A 134 -6.39 -21.19 -31.16
C GLY A 134 -6.58 -19.97 -30.26
N GLY A 135 -5.48 -19.34 -29.79
CA GLY A 135 -5.55 -18.25 -28.83
C GLY A 135 -5.70 -18.71 -27.38
N GLU A 136 -5.40 -19.97 -27.08
CA GLU A 136 -5.40 -20.51 -25.73
C GLU A 136 -4.01 -20.43 -25.10
N LEU A 137 -3.96 -20.07 -23.84
CA LEU A 137 -2.79 -20.09 -22.98
C LEU A 137 -2.92 -21.30 -22.05
N LEU A 138 -1.91 -22.16 -22.07
CA LEU A 138 -1.82 -23.37 -21.27
C LEU A 138 -0.77 -23.14 -20.17
N TRP A 139 -1.08 -23.54 -18.94
CA TRP A 139 -0.20 -23.38 -17.79
C TRP A 139 -0.19 -24.65 -16.93
N TRP A 140 1.00 -25.13 -16.57
CA TRP A 140 1.22 -26.33 -15.76
C TRP A 140 2.05 -26.00 -14.51
N ASP A 141 1.72 -26.59 -13.37
CA ASP A 141 2.64 -26.72 -12.22
C ASP A 141 3.36 -28.07 -12.33
N LEU A 142 4.66 -28.01 -12.64
CA LEU A 142 5.51 -29.19 -12.83
C LEU A 142 5.85 -29.88 -11.50
N ALA A 143 5.49 -29.31 -10.35
CA ALA A 143 5.59 -29.98 -9.05
C ALA A 143 4.70 -31.23 -8.96
N GLU A 144 3.65 -31.33 -9.78
CA GLU A 144 2.75 -32.49 -9.86
C GLU A 144 3.34 -33.64 -10.72
N GLY A 145 4.45 -33.41 -11.44
CA GLY A 145 5.11 -34.44 -12.25
C GLY A 145 4.31 -34.89 -13.48
N GLU A 146 4.23 -36.20 -13.73
CA GLU A 146 3.51 -36.79 -14.86
C GLU A 146 2.00 -36.53 -14.86
N GLU A 147 1.42 -36.32 -13.67
CA GLU A 147 -0.02 -36.12 -13.48
C GLU A 147 -0.46 -34.66 -13.73
N ALA A 148 0.49 -33.74 -13.99
CA ALA A 148 0.20 -32.32 -14.15
C ALA A 148 -0.74 -32.07 -15.35
N GLU A 149 -1.94 -31.58 -15.08
CA GLU A 149 -2.88 -31.15 -16.11
C GLU A 149 -2.77 -29.64 -16.39
N PRO A 150 -2.83 -29.19 -17.66
CA PRO A 150 -2.78 -27.78 -17.95
C PRO A 150 -4.08 -27.08 -17.55
N GLN A 151 -3.95 -25.98 -16.81
CA GLN A 151 -4.98 -24.96 -16.81
C GLN A 151 -5.03 -24.32 -18.21
N ARG A 152 -6.24 -24.24 -18.79
CA ARG A 152 -6.46 -23.66 -20.12
C ARG A 152 -7.25 -22.38 -19.99
N VAL A 153 -6.69 -21.28 -20.49
CA VAL A 153 -7.33 -19.97 -20.45
C VAL A 153 -7.33 -19.33 -21.83
N SER A 154 -8.47 -18.81 -22.26
CA SER A 154 -8.57 -18.15 -23.55
C SER A 154 -8.03 -16.72 -23.47
N THR A 155 -7.10 -16.38 -24.36
CA THR A 155 -6.56 -15.01 -24.53
C THR A 155 -7.32 -14.23 -25.61
N GLY A 156 -8.11 -14.93 -26.42
CA GLY A 156 -8.82 -14.43 -27.60
C GLY A 156 -9.05 -15.57 -28.60
N SER A 157 -9.46 -15.24 -29.82
CA SER A 157 -9.62 -16.20 -30.94
C SER A 157 -8.46 -16.19 -31.93
N ALA A 158 -7.48 -15.31 -31.75
CA ALA A 158 -6.33 -15.18 -32.64
C ALA A 158 -5.13 -15.97 -32.11
N PRO A 159 -4.27 -16.51 -32.99
CA PRO A 159 -3.05 -17.20 -32.59
C PRO A 159 -2.17 -16.37 -31.66
N ILE A 160 -1.63 -17.00 -30.61
CA ILE A 160 -0.56 -16.41 -29.81
C ILE A 160 0.73 -16.49 -30.61
N THR A 161 1.39 -15.36 -30.83
CA THR A 161 2.56 -15.25 -31.72
C THR A 161 3.84 -14.94 -30.96
N ALA A 162 3.75 -14.32 -29.79
CA ALA A 162 4.91 -14.04 -28.94
C ALA A 162 4.53 -14.09 -27.46
N MET A 163 5.42 -14.64 -26.64
CA MET A 163 5.29 -14.66 -25.18
C MET A 163 6.65 -14.35 -24.54
N THR A 164 6.67 -13.65 -23.41
CA THR A 164 7.87 -13.48 -22.59
C THR A 164 7.52 -13.13 -21.15
N PHE A 165 8.40 -13.47 -20.20
CA PHE A 165 8.26 -13.02 -18.81
C PHE A 165 8.83 -11.63 -18.61
N LEU A 166 8.23 -10.87 -17.70
CA LEU A 166 8.87 -9.71 -17.09
C LEU A 166 9.78 -10.16 -15.94
N ILE A 167 10.66 -9.27 -15.48
CA ILE A 167 11.62 -9.52 -14.39
C ILE A 167 11.00 -10.28 -13.20
N GLY A 168 11.61 -11.37 -12.74
CA GLY A 168 11.08 -12.18 -11.64
C GLY A 168 10.03 -13.22 -12.05
N ASP A 169 9.75 -13.37 -13.35
CA ASP A 169 9.04 -14.51 -13.96
C ASP A 169 7.60 -14.79 -13.50
N ARG A 170 7.00 -13.84 -12.78
CA ARG A 170 5.59 -13.91 -12.35
C ARG A 170 4.62 -13.35 -13.39
N SER A 171 5.00 -12.25 -14.04
CA SER A 171 4.18 -11.59 -15.05
C SER A 171 4.54 -12.06 -16.45
N LEU A 172 3.56 -12.63 -17.15
CA LEU A 172 3.67 -13.09 -18.52
C LEU A 172 3.07 -12.07 -19.48
N VAL A 173 3.86 -11.64 -20.47
CA VAL A 173 3.41 -10.83 -21.59
C VAL A 173 2.97 -11.75 -22.72
N VAL A 174 1.76 -11.54 -23.25
CA VAL A 174 1.21 -12.32 -24.36
C VAL A 174 0.83 -11.40 -25.52
N GLY A 175 1.45 -11.65 -26.68
CA GLY A 175 1.16 -10.98 -27.94
C GLY A 175 0.47 -11.94 -28.93
N GLN A 176 -0.54 -11.41 -29.64
CA GLN A 176 -1.34 -12.18 -30.60
C GLN A 176 -1.17 -11.70 -32.04
N GLN A 177 -1.58 -12.54 -32.99
CA GLN A 177 -1.63 -12.22 -34.42
C GLN A 177 -2.58 -11.06 -34.73
N SER A 178 -3.63 -10.87 -33.91
CA SER A 178 -4.57 -9.75 -34.01
C SER A 178 -3.94 -8.40 -33.63
N GLY A 179 -2.73 -8.40 -33.07
CA GLY A 179 -2.10 -7.23 -32.47
C GLY A 179 -2.51 -6.99 -31.02
N ALA A 180 -3.36 -7.85 -30.42
CA ALA A 180 -3.70 -7.76 -29.01
C ALA A 180 -2.49 -8.08 -28.12
N LEU A 181 -2.28 -7.24 -27.10
CA LEU A 181 -1.18 -7.34 -26.14
C LEU A 181 -1.76 -7.32 -24.72
N SER A 182 -1.42 -8.32 -23.92
CA SER A 182 -1.98 -8.50 -22.58
C SER A 182 -0.94 -9.03 -21.58
N ILE A 183 -1.19 -8.80 -20.28
CA ILE A 183 -0.37 -9.30 -19.18
C ILE A 183 -1.20 -10.26 -18.33
N TRP A 184 -0.57 -11.36 -17.94
CA TRP A 184 -1.14 -12.44 -17.15
C TRP A 184 -0.23 -12.79 -15.98
N PHE A 185 -0.80 -13.15 -14.84
CA PHE A 185 -0.05 -13.81 -13.77
C PHE A 185 -0.97 -14.70 -12.92
N PRO A 186 -0.43 -15.68 -12.18
CA PRO A 186 -1.21 -16.51 -11.28
C PRO A 186 -1.78 -15.70 -10.10
N VAL A 187 -3.08 -15.84 -9.86
CA VAL A 187 -3.81 -15.19 -8.75
C VAL A 187 -4.37 -16.27 -7.84
N ARG A 188 -4.22 -16.10 -6.53
CA ARG A 188 -4.79 -17.04 -5.55
C ARG A 188 -6.33 -16.97 -5.58
N GLN A 189 -7.00 -18.11 -5.71
CA GLN A 189 -8.47 -18.22 -5.59
C GLN A 189 -8.92 -18.89 -4.29
N SER A 190 -8.16 -19.88 -3.82
CA SER A 190 -8.41 -20.59 -2.56
C SER A 190 -7.07 -20.83 -1.84
N ASP A 191 -7.08 -21.38 -0.62
CA ASP A 191 -5.85 -21.58 0.16
C ASP A 191 -4.78 -22.41 -0.57
N GLU A 192 -5.16 -23.23 -1.54
CA GLU A 192 -4.25 -24.15 -2.25
C GLU A 192 -4.19 -23.95 -3.78
N SER A 193 -5.10 -23.18 -4.40
CA SER A 193 -5.16 -23.03 -5.87
C SER A 193 -4.83 -21.62 -6.37
N PHE A 194 -4.03 -21.58 -7.43
CA PHE A 194 -3.75 -20.37 -8.21
C PHE A 194 -4.37 -20.52 -9.60
N ASP A 195 -4.92 -19.43 -10.12
CA ASP A 195 -5.49 -19.36 -11.46
C ASP A 195 -4.75 -18.31 -12.30
N LEU A 196 -4.30 -18.71 -13.48
CA LEU A 196 -3.69 -17.79 -14.43
C LEU A 196 -4.73 -16.78 -14.94
N THR A 197 -4.60 -15.53 -14.50
CA THR A 197 -5.64 -14.52 -14.69
C THR A 197 -5.17 -13.42 -15.64
N ARG A 198 -6.09 -12.90 -16.47
CA ARG A 198 -5.85 -11.74 -17.33
C ARG A 198 -5.86 -10.47 -16.50
N ILE A 199 -4.71 -9.82 -16.38
CA ILE A 199 -4.55 -8.68 -15.48
C ILE A 199 -4.67 -7.37 -16.23
N ARG A 200 -4.06 -7.29 -17.41
CA ARG A 200 -3.89 -6.02 -18.14
C ARG A 200 -4.03 -6.20 -19.62
N ASP A 201 -4.58 -5.17 -20.25
CA ASP A 201 -4.69 -5.05 -21.69
C ASP A 201 -4.08 -3.74 -22.16
N PHE A 202 -3.37 -3.82 -23.28
CA PHE A 202 -2.83 -2.65 -23.96
C PHE A 202 -3.59 -2.40 -25.26
N PRO A 203 -3.54 -1.15 -25.79
CA PRO A 203 -4.10 -0.85 -27.10
C PRO A 203 -3.55 -1.79 -28.18
N ALA A 204 -4.46 -2.41 -28.95
CA ALA A 204 -4.09 -3.35 -29.99
C ALA A 204 -3.23 -2.68 -31.07
N ARG A 205 -2.24 -3.43 -31.57
CA ARG A 205 -1.33 -3.02 -32.62
C ARG A 205 -1.97 -3.21 -34.01
N PRO A 206 -1.58 -2.45 -35.04
CA PRO A 206 -2.13 -2.59 -36.40
C PRO A 206 -1.73 -3.88 -37.14
N ALA A 207 -0.91 -4.72 -36.52
CA ALA A 207 -0.34 -5.94 -37.08
C ALA A 207 -0.01 -6.93 -35.95
N ALA A 208 0.27 -8.17 -36.34
CA ALA A 208 0.70 -9.24 -35.45
C ALA A 208 1.93 -8.86 -34.64
N ILE A 209 1.92 -9.19 -33.34
CA ILE A 209 3.07 -8.99 -32.46
C ILE A 209 4.04 -10.15 -32.70
N ASP A 210 5.25 -9.86 -33.13
CA ASP A 210 6.24 -10.87 -33.53
C ASP A 210 7.41 -10.97 -32.56
N LEU A 211 7.87 -9.86 -31.98
CA LEU A 211 8.98 -9.86 -31.01
C LEU A 211 8.62 -9.08 -29.74
N LEU A 212 9.04 -9.64 -28.60
CA LEU A 212 8.93 -9.06 -27.28
C LEU A 212 10.31 -9.08 -26.62
N ALA A 213 10.69 -7.99 -25.95
CA ALA A 213 11.94 -7.94 -25.18
C ALA A 213 11.71 -7.28 -23.82
N PRO A 214 11.75 -8.04 -22.71
CA PRO A 214 11.58 -7.50 -21.37
C PRO A 214 12.88 -6.84 -20.86
N SER A 215 12.74 -5.82 -20.01
CA SER A 215 13.86 -5.28 -19.25
C SER A 215 14.22 -6.19 -18.08
N GLN A 216 15.52 -6.31 -17.79
CA GLN A 216 16.03 -7.04 -16.62
C GLN A 216 16.17 -6.15 -15.37
N ARG A 217 15.67 -4.91 -15.42
CA ARG A 217 15.78 -3.93 -14.32
C ARG A 217 14.45 -3.47 -13.75
N ASN A 218 13.39 -3.53 -14.55
CA ASN A 218 12.06 -3.08 -14.16
C ASN A 218 11.02 -3.71 -15.09
N ARG A 219 9.74 -3.40 -14.85
CA ARG A 219 8.59 -3.94 -15.61
C ARG A 219 8.37 -3.28 -16.98
N THR A 220 9.42 -2.71 -17.57
CA THR A 220 9.39 -2.14 -18.93
C THR A 220 9.68 -3.23 -19.96
N PHE A 221 9.05 -3.16 -21.12
CA PHE A 221 9.33 -4.08 -22.22
C PHE A 221 9.12 -3.42 -23.58
N LEU A 222 9.84 -3.91 -24.59
CA LEU A 222 9.70 -3.51 -25.98
C LEU A 222 8.80 -4.50 -26.73
N VAL A 223 8.05 -3.97 -27.68
CA VAL A 223 7.14 -4.73 -28.53
C VAL A 223 7.38 -4.33 -29.98
N HIS A 224 7.66 -5.31 -30.83
CA HIS A 224 7.71 -5.15 -32.29
C HIS A 224 6.43 -5.74 -32.91
N ASP A 225 6.02 -5.20 -34.05
CA ASP A 225 4.94 -5.76 -34.86
C ASP A 225 5.40 -6.07 -36.29
N ALA A 226 4.70 -6.98 -36.95
CA ALA A 226 5.07 -7.49 -38.28
C ALA A 226 5.08 -6.42 -39.39
N LYS A 227 4.52 -5.23 -39.17
CA LYS A 227 4.59 -4.09 -40.10
C LYS A 227 5.76 -3.16 -39.81
N GLY A 228 6.65 -3.52 -38.88
CA GLY A 228 7.81 -2.73 -38.49
C GLY A 228 7.48 -1.63 -37.49
N GLY A 229 6.36 -1.71 -36.77
CA GLY A 229 6.10 -0.83 -35.65
C GLY A 229 6.88 -1.27 -34.41
N LEU A 230 7.34 -0.31 -33.61
CA LEU A 230 8.05 -0.52 -32.36
C LEU A 230 7.36 0.28 -31.25
N GLY A 231 7.31 -0.28 -30.04
CA GLY A 231 6.74 0.41 -28.89
C GLY A 231 7.43 0.02 -27.59
N LEU A 232 7.42 0.96 -26.65
CA LEU A 232 7.95 0.81 -25.30
C LEU A 232 6.77 0.88 -24.33
N TYR A 233 6.66 -0.11 -23.46
CA TYR A 233 5.53 -0.30 -22.56
C TYR A 233 6.00 -0.49 -21.14
N TYR A 234 5.16 -0.13 -20.17
CA TYR A 234 5.39 -0.40 -18.76
C TYR A 234 4.16 -1.08 -18.15
N SER A 235 4.39 -2.27 -17.58
CA SER A 235 3.33 -3.19 -17.17
C SER A 235 2.48 -2.65 -16.01
N THR A 236 3.10 -2.34 -14.88
CA THR A 236 2.43 -2.07 -13.60
C THR A 236 1.38 -0.95 -13.65
N SER A 237 1.59 0.07 -14.50
CA SER A 237 0.64 1.18 -14.66
C SER A 237 -0.11 1.20 -15.99
N GLU A 238 -0.04 0.11 -16.77
CA GLU A 238 -0.71 -0.04 -18.09
C GLU A 238 -0.37 1.08 -19.07
N ARG A 239 0.92 1.45 -19.11
CA ARG A 239 1.36 2.60 -19.90
C ARG A 239 2.03 2.17 -21.20
N VAL A 240 1.56 2.79 -22.27
CA VAL A 240 2.33 2.96 -23.49
C VAL A 240 3.26 4.15 -23.27
N LEU A 241 4.56 3.90 -23.14
CA LEU A 241 5.55 4.95 -22.90
C LEU A 241 5.94 5.64 -24.21
N TRP A 242 6.09 4.88 -25.28
CA TRP A 242 6.44 5.39 -26.60
C TRP A 242 5.98 4.43 -27.71
N GLN A 243 5.64 4.97 -28.88
CA GLN A 243 5.36 4.19 -30.09
C GLN A 243 5.92 4.91 -31.31
N GLY A 244 6.42 4.14 -32.28
CA GLY A 244 6.92 4.66 -33.54
C GLY A 244 7.29 3.54 -34.50
N SER A 245 8.00 3.89 -35.58
CA SER A 245 8.53 2.92 -36.53
C SER A 245 9.87 2.36 -36.06
N SER A 246 10.09 1.07 -36.32
CA SER A 246 11.38 0.42 -36.13
C SER A 246 12.41 1.01 -37.11
N PRO A 247 13.63 1.33 -36.64
CA PRO A 247 14.73 1.77 -37.52
C PRO A 247 15.22 0.65 -38.44
N VAL A 248 14.94 -0.62 -38.12
CA VAL A 248 15.26 -1.79 -38.95
C VAL A 248 13.95 -2.39 -39.45
N PRO A 249 13.63 -2.26 -40.76
CA PRO A 249 12.50 -2.95 -41.36
C PRO A 249 12.70 -4.47 -41.31
N HIS A 250 11.66 -5.21 -40.96
CA HIS A 250 11.71 -6.68 -40.81
C HIS A 250 12.75 -7.15 -39.77
N ALA A 251 12.61 -6.65 -38.54
CA ALA A 251 13.42 -7.13 -37.43
C ALA A 251 13.17 -8.63 -37.18
N THR A 252 14.25 -9.37 -36.95
CA THR A 252 14.22 -10.80 -36.57
C THR A 252 14.61 -11.00 -35.11
N SER A 253 15.22 -10.00 -34.48
CA SER A 253 15.60 -10.03 -33.07
C SER A 253 15.42 -8.66 -32.42
N LEU A 254 15.00 -8.71 -31.16
CA LEU A 254 14.77 -7.57 -30.30
C LEU A 254 15.35 -7.91 -28.92
N ALA A 255 16.14 -7.01 -28.36
CA ALA A 255 16.72 -7.19 -27.03
C ALA A 255 16.68 -5.90 -26.23
N PHE A 256 16.60 -6.03 -24.90
CA PHE A 256 16.71 -4.91 -23.97
C PHE A 256 18.08 -4.98 -23.29
N SER A 257 18.75 -3.84 -23.10
CA SER A 257 20.02 -3.81 -22.39
C SER A 257 19.81 -4.25 -20.91
N PRO A 258 20.77 -4.98 -20.30
CA PRO A 258 20.69 -5.35 -18.89
C PRO A 258 20.64 -4.15 -17.92
N LYS A 259 21.05 -2.96 -18.38
CA LYS A 259 20.95 -1.71 -17.61
C LYS A 259 19.60 -1.01 -17.78
N GLY A 260 18.76 -1.42 -18.74
CA GLY A 260 17.48 -0.79 -19.01
C GLY A 260 17.58 0.57 -19.72
N ASP A 261 18.76 0.95 -20.20
CA ASP A 261 19.08 2.25 -20.81
C ASP A 261 19.15 2.20 -22.34
N SER A 262 18.97 1.03 -22.94
CA SER A 262 19.07 0.83 -24.39
C SER A 262 18.28 -0.40 -24.84
N GLY A 263 17.91 -0.42 -26.12
CA GLY A 263 17.36 -1.59 -26.79
C GLY A 263 18.11 -1.87 -28.08
N PHE A 264 18.14 -3.12 -28.53
CA PHE A 264 18.76 -3.52 -29.78
C PHE A 264 17.70 -4.10 -30.70
N VAL A 265 17.71 -3.67 -31.96
CA VAL A 265 16.88 -4.23 -33.01
C VAL A 265 17.80 -4.73 -34.11
N ALA A 266 17.65 -6.00 -34.47
CA ALA A 266 18.42 -6.62 -35.54
C ALA A 266 17.48 -7.23 -36.57
N GLY A 267 17.85 -7.15 -37.83
CA GLY A 267 17.20 -7.83 -38.95
C GLY A 267 18.24 -8.22 -39.99
N GLU A 268 17.81 -8.85 -41.09
CA GLU A 268 18.73 -9.37 -42.10
C GLU A 268 19.63 -8.30 -42.74
N ARG A 269 19.17 -7.05 -42.78
CA ARG A 269 19.83 -5.95 -43.50
C ARG A 269 20.32 -4.81 -42.61
N GLY A 270 20.30 -4.97 -41.29
CA GLY A 270 20.75 -3.91 -40.39
C GLY A 270 20.63 -4.23 -38.90
N LEU A 271 21.43 -3.52 -38.12
CA LEU A 271 21.40 -3.48 -36.66
C LEU A 271 21.22 -2.03 -36.23
N ALA A 272 20.32 -1.79 -35.29
CA ALA A 272 20.14 -0.47 -34.69
C ALA A 272 20.19 -0.55 -33.16
N LEU A 273 20.86 0.42 -32.56
CA LEU A 273 20.86 0.68 -31.13
C LEU A 273 19.84 1.78 -30.82
N LEU A 274 18.90 1.47 -29.95
CA LEU A 274 17.92 2.39 -29.38
C LEU A 274 18.46 2.88 -28.05
N ARG A 275 18.48 4.20 -27.84
CA ARG A 275 18.76 4.78 -26.52
C ARG A 275 17.44 5.01 -25.79
N ILE A 276 17.33 4.49 -24.57
CA ILE A 276 16.12 4.60 -23.75
C ILE A 276 16.48 5.37 -22.49
N ASP A 277 15.92 6.58 -22.35
CA ASP A 277 16.09 7.40 -21.15
C ASP A 277 14.73 7.52 -20.44
N ASN A 278 14.51 6.65 -19.46
CA ASN A 278 13.32 6.67 -18.62
C ASN A 278 13.69 6.20 -17.20
N PRO A 279 14.17 7.09 -16.33
CA PRO A 279 14.64 6.72 -14.99
C PRO A 279 13.52 6.43 -14.00
N HIS A 280 12.27 6.78 -14.30
CA HIS A 280 11.12 6.67 -13.37
C HIS A 280 9.84 6.11 -14.03
N PRO A 281 9.89 4.95 -14.73
CA PRO A 281 8.74 4.39 -15.44
C PRO A 281 7.56 4.03 -14.51
N GLU A 282 7.84 3.70 -13.25
CA GLU A 282 6.86 3.32 -12.22
C GLU A 282 5.90 4.44 -11.80
N VAL A 283 6.26 5.70 -12.06
CA VAL A 283 5.44 6.85 -11.63
C VAL A 283 4.40 7.20 -12.69
N SER A 284 3.13 7.22 -12.27
CA SER A 284 2.02 7.72 -13.07
C SER A 284 0.86 8.14 -12.18
N TRP A 285 -0.11 8.89 -12.72
CA TRP A 285 -1.34 9.22 -11.99
C TRP A 285 -2.09 7.97 -11.50
N LYS A 286 -2.15 6.91 -12.33
CA LYS A 286 -2.77 5.64 -11.96
C LYS A 286 -2.00 4.93 -10.84
N ALA A 287 -0.66 4.91 -10.89
CA ALA A 287 0.15 4.29 -9.84
C ALA A 287 0.08 5.03 -8.50
N LEU A 288 0.03 6.37 -8.54
CA LEU A 288 0.02 7.21 -7.34
C LEU A 288 -1.36 7.30 -6.67
N PHE A 289 -2.45 7.30 -7.46
CA PHE A 289 -3.79 7.58 -6.92
C PHE A 289 -4.86 6.59 -7.35
N GLY A 290 -4.57 5.66 -8.26
CA GLY A 290 -5.48 4.63 -8.72
C GLY A 290 -5.22 3.27 -8.06
N ARG A 291 -6.14 2.33 -8.30
CA ARG A 291 -5.93 0.93 -7.95
C ARG A 291 -5.03 0.27 -8.97
N VAL A 292 -4.07 -0.50 -8.48
CA VAL A 292 -3.13 -1.25 -9.30
C VAL A 292 -3.14 -2.70 -8.83
N TRP A 293 -3.22 -3.62 -9.78
CA TRP A 293 -3.13 -5.05 -9.49
C TRP A 293 -1.66 -5.47 -9.48
N PHE A 294 -1.10 -5.57 -8.30
CA PHE A 294 0.28 -5.97 -8.08
C PHE A 294 0.40 -7.49 -8.02
N GLU A 295 1.59 -8.01 -8.31
CA GLU A 295 1.87 -9.44 -8.19
C GLU A 295 1.67 -9.92 -6.75
N GLY A 296 1.01 -11.09 -6.60
CA GLY A 296 0.72 -11.68 -5.29
C GLY A 296 -0.55 -11.16 -4.59
N TYR A 297 -1.26 -10.21 -5.20
CA TYR A 297 -2.55 -9.71 -4.70
C TYR A 297 -3.72 -10.38 -5.41
N GLU A 298 -4.80 -10.61 -4.69
CA GLU A 298 -6.05 -11.20 -5.22
C GLU A 298 -6.78 -10.24 -6.18
N GLY A 299 -6.53 -8.94 -6.06
CA GLY A 299 -7.17 -7.93 -6.90
C GLY A 299 -6.46 -6.57 -6.94
N PRO A 300 -7.03 -5.60 -7.68
CA PRO A 300 -6.51 -4.24 -7.75
C PRO A 300 -6.67 -3.48 -6.41
N GLU A 301 -5.55 -3.02 -5.85
CA GLU A 301 -5.52 -2.36 -4.55
C GLU A 301 -4.76 -1.03 -4.56
N TYR A 302 -4.91 -0.26 -3.49
CA TYR A 302 -4.09 0.92 -3.22
C TYR A 302 -3.04 0.57 -2.18
N VAL A 303 -1.81 0.37 -2.63
CA VAL A 303 -0.73 -0.12 -1.76
C VAL A 303 0.43 0.86 -1.75
N TRP A 304 0.90 1.17 -0.55
CA TRP A 304 2.19 1.82 -0.33
C TRP A 304 3.19 0.80 0.23
N GLN A 305 4.19 0.47 -0.56
CA GLN A 305 5.33 -0.37 -0.20
C GLN A 305 6.50 0.04 -1.08
N SER A 306 7.46 0.75 -0.50
CA SER A 306 8.57 1.37 -1.23
C SER A 306 9.81 0.49 -1.35
N THR A 307 9.92 -0.56 -0.53
CA THR A 307 11.06 -1.49 -0.52
C THR A 307 10.59 -2.95 -0.44
N GLY A 308 11.44 -3.83 -0.98
CA GLY A 308 11.29 -5.28 -0.91
C GLY A 308 12.63 -5.96 -0.62
N GLY A 309 12.58 -7.27 -0.35
CA GLY A 309 13.76 -8.07 -0.03
C GLY A 309 14.53 -8.61 -1.24
N THR A 310 14.06 -8.30 -2.46
CA THR A 310 14.57 -8.87 -3.71
C THR A 310 14.79 -7.79 -4.77
N ASP A 311 15.68 -8.05 -5.73
CA ASP A 311 16.04 -7.09 -6.79
C ASP A 311 14.93 -6.91 -7.85
N ASP A 312 14.02 -7.88 -7.97
CA ASP A 312 12.86 -7.85 -8.87
C ASP A 312 11.63 -7.15 -8.26
N PHE A 313 11.80 -6.54 -7.09
CA PHE A 313 10.71 -5.93 -6.33
C PHE A 313 9.94 -4.87 -7.13
N GLU A 314 8.61 -5.04 -7.16
CA GLU A 314 7.68 -4.09 -7.73
C GLU A 314 7.28 -3.01 -6.71
N ALA A 315 7.82 -1.80 -6.90
CA ALA A 315 7.54 -0.66 -6.03
C ALA A 315 6.07 -0.23 -6.10
N LYS A 316 5.42 -0.15 -4.94
CA LYS A 316 4.01 0.23 -4.79
C LYS A 316 3.94 1.61 -4.17
N LEU A 317 3.60 2.62 -4.97
CA LEU A 317 3.75 4.03 -4.57
C LEU A 317 2.41 4.75 -4.42
N SER A 318 1.34 4.03 -4.04
CA SER A 318 0.02 4.64 -3.88
C SER A 318 -0.02 5.61 -2.70
N LEU A 319 -0.25 6.89 -2.97
CA LEU A 319 -0.37 7.95 -1.96
C LEU A 319 -1.77 8.00 -1.32
N THR A 320 -2.76 7.37 -1.95
CA THR A 320 -4.14 7.32 -1.46
C THR A 320 -4.27 6.82 -0.01
N PRO A 321 -3.71 5.65 0.39
CA PRO A 321 -3.78 5.20 1.78
C PRO A 321 -3.15 6.18 2.77
N LEU A 322 -2.10 6.90 2.36
CA LEU A 322 -1.44 7.90 3.22
C LEU A 322 -2.30 9.15 3.42
N VAL A 323 -2.96 9.62 2.36
CA VAL A 323 -3.93 10.74 2.43
C VAL A 323 -5.10 10.36 3.33
N VAL A 324 -5.68 9.17 3.12
CA VAL A 324 -6.79 8.67 3.95
C VAL A 324 -6.35 8.48 5.39
N GLY A 325 -5.15 7.95 5.65
CA GLY A 325 -4.59 7.84 6.99
C GLY A 325 -4.44 9.20 7.69
N THR A 326 -3.97 10.23 6.98
CA THR A 326 -3.91 11.61 7.50
C THR A 326 -5.28 12.13 7.90
N LEU A 327 -6.30 11.92 7.07
CA LEU A 327 -7.68 12.35 7.37
C LEU A 327 -8.29 11.53 8.51
N LYS A 328 -8.07 10.22 8.54
CA LYS A 328 -8.54 9.29 9.58
C LYS A 328 -8.02 9.68 10.96
N GLY A 329 -6.71 9.88 11.09
CA GLY A 329 -6.11 10.30 12.37
C GLY A 329 -6.63 11.67 12.84
N THR A 330 -6.75 12.61 11.91
CA THR A 330 -7.30 13.95 12.18
C THR A 330 -8.75 13.86 12.65
N PHE A 331 -9.58 13.06 11.98
CA PHE A 331 -10.98 12.87 12.32
C PHE A 331 -11.15 12.32 13.75
N TYR A 332 -10.48 11.22 14.10
CA TYR A 332 -10.60 10.63 15.44
C TYR A 332 -10.06 11.53 16.55
N SER A 333 -9.04 12.35 16.24
CA SER A 333 -8.49 13.31 17.18
C SER A 333 -9.46 14.46 17.47
N LEU A 334 -10.10 14.99 16.43
CA LEU A 334 -11.07 16.07 16.56
C LEU A 334 -12.39 15.61 17.15
N LEU A 335 -12.78 14.35 16.93
CA LEU A 335 -13.94 13.74 17.58
C LEU A 335 -13.84 13.84 19.11
N LEU A 336 -12.62 13.70 19.66
CA LEU A 336 -12.37 13.91 21.09
C LEU A 336 -12.11 15.39 21.43
N ALA A 337 -11.23 16.05 20.69
CA ALA A 337 -10.72 17.36 21.07
C ALA A 337 -11.75 18.48 20.94
N VAL A 338 -12.63 18.42 19.93
CA VAL A 338 -13.61 19.49 19.68
C VAL A 338 -14.65 19.55 20.79
N PRO A 339 -15.35 18.45 21.17
CA PRO A 339 -16.31 18.51 22.27
C PRO A 339 -15.66 18.95 23.58
N LEU A 340 -14.52 18.36 23.95
CA LEU A 340 -13.85 18.68 25.21
C LEU A 340 -13.29 20.10 25.24
N GLY A 341 -12.66 20.55 24.16
CA GLY A 341 -12.09 21.89 24.05
C GLY A 341 -13.17 22.97 24.03
N VAL A 342 -14.19 22.84 23.18
CA VAL A 342 -15.24 23.85 23.02
C VAL A 342 -16.18 23.89 24.22
N PHE A 343 -16.71 22.74 24.68
CA PHE A 343 -17.60 22.73 25.83
C PHE A 343 -16.85 23.01 27.14
N GLY A 344 -15.59 22.60 27.25
CA GLY A 344 -14.72 23.00 28.35
C GLY A 344 -14.55 24.51 28.42
N ALA A 345 -14.25 25.16 27.29
CA ALA A 345 -14.11 26.61 27.19
C ALA A 345 -15.43 27.36 27.47
N MET A 346 -16.55 26.82 26.99
CA MET A 346 -17.88 27.35 27.27
C MET A 346 -18.18 27.29 28.77
N PHE A 347 -17.90 26.16 29.41
CA PHE A 347 -18.10 26.01 30.85
C PHE A 347 -17.18 26.93 31.66
N ALA A 348 -15.90 27.01 31.27
CA ALA A 348 -14.87 27.84 31.90
C ALA A 348 -15.21 29.34 31.87
N SER A 349 -15.62 29.86 30.72
CA SER A 349 -15.93 31.28 30.56
C SER A 349 -17.30 31.67 31.12
N GLN A 350 -18.32 30.80 30.97
CA GLN A 350 -19.71 31.20 31.23
C GLN A 350 -20.28 30.72 32.56
N PHE A 351 -19.73 29.66 33.16
CA PHE A 351 -20.32 29.00 34.34
C PHE A 351 -19.40 28.99 35.57
N LEU A 352 -18.10 28.88 35.36
CA LEU A 352 -17.06 28.76 36.40
C LEU A 352 -16.82 30.08 37.18
N HIS A 353 -16.43 29.95 38.45
CA HIS A 353 -16.06 31.09 39.29
C HIS A 353 -14.66 31.65 38.89
N PRO A 354 -14.43 32.97 38.86
CA PRO A 354 -13.18 33.58 38.36
C PRO A 354 -11.89 33.05 38.99
N ARG A 355 -11.93 32.68 40.28
CA ARG A 355 -10.77 32.09 40.98
C ARG A 355 -10.33 30.73 40.42
N LEU A 356 -11.29 29.91 39.97
CA LEU A 356 -11.00 28.60 39.38
C LEU A 356 -10.48 28.74 37.94
N LEU A 357 -11.03 29.70 37.19
CA LEU A 357 -10.55 30.04 35.85
C LEU A 357 -9.07 30.43 35.85
N ALA A 358 -8.62 31.18 36.87
CA ALA A 358 -7.22 31.58 37.05
C ALA A 358 -6.24 30.40 37.21
N TRP A 359 -6.73 29.21 37.57
CA TRP A 359 -5.94 27.97 37.65
C TRP A 359 -6.07 27.12 36.38
N ILE A 360 -7.28 26.96 35.86
CA ILE A 360 -7.55 26.09 34.70
C ILE A 360 -6.79 26.57 33.46
N LYS A 361 -6.81 27.88 33.17
CA LYS A 361 -6.17 28.42 31.95
C LYS A 361 -4.66 28.12 31.90
N PRO A 362 -3.86 28.44 32.94
CA PRO A 362 -2.45 28.02 32.99
C PRO A 362 -2.23 26.51 32.89
N THR A 363 -3.07 25.68 33.53
CA THR A 363 -2.92 24.22 33.44
C THR A 363 -3.11 23.71 32.02
N VAL A 364 -4.12 24.22 31.31
CA VAL A 364 -4.36 23.86 29.90
C VAL A 364 -3.22 24.35 29.01
N GLU A 365 -2.68 25.54 29.25
CA GLU A 365 -1.51 26.05 28.52
C GLU A 365 -0.25 25.18 28.76
N ILE A 366 -0.01 24.75 30.00
CA ILE A 366 1.07 23.80 30.33
C ILE A 366 0.85 22.46 29.61
N MET A 367 -0.39 22.01 29.50
CA MET A 367 -0.73 20.78 28.76
C MET A 367 -0.30 20.86 27.29
N ALA A 368 -0.32 22.06 26.67
CA ALA A 368 0.14 22.29 25.31
C ALA A 368 1.67 22.17 25.14
N SER A 369 2.43 22.32 26.23
CA SER A 369 3.90 22.29 26.23
C SER A 369 4.49 20.87 26.20
N LEU A 370 3.66 19.85 26.39
CA LEU A 370 4.10 18.45 26.40
C LEU A 370 4.66 18.05 25.02
N PRO A 371 5.89 17.49 24.95
CA PRO A 371 6.46 17.05 23.68
C PRO A 371 5.62 15.94 23.04
N SER A 372 5.28 16.10 21.76
CA SER A 372 4.44 15.12 21.03
C SER A 372 5.07 13.74 20.92
N VAL A 373 6.40 13.66 20.85
CA VAL A 373 7.14 12.38 20.88
C VAL A 373 6.89 11.61 22.17
N VAL A 374 6.87 12.29 23.32
CA VAL A 374 6.61 11.67 24.63
C VAL A 374 5.18 11.17 24.70
N LEU A 375 4.22 11.95 24.21
CA LEU A 375 2.81 11.54 24.13
C LEU A 375 2.63 10.33 23.21
N GLY A 376 3.29 10.32 22.04
CA GLY A 376 3.27 9.20 21.11
C GLY A 376 3.85 7.92 21.71
N PHE A 377 4.99 8.04 22.39
CA PHE A 377 5.64 6.94 23.09
C PHE A 377 4.75 6.35 24.18
N LEU A 378 4.18 7.18 25.05
CA LEU A 378 3.24 6.75 26.09
C LEU A 378 1.98 6.14 25.50
N ALA A 379 1.48 6.70 24.39
CA ALA A 379 0.32 6.18 23.70
C ALA A 379 0.55 4.75 23.16
N GLY A 380 1.68 4.53 22.50
CA GLY A 380 2.00 3.23 21.89
C GLY A 380 2.42 2.14 22.88
N LEU A 381 3.13 2.49 23.96
CA LEU A 381 3.68 1.49 24.90
C LEU A 381 2.87 1.31 26.17
N TRP A 382 2.11 2.31 26.60
CA TRP A 382 1.35 2.26 27.85
C TRP A 382 -0.16 2.30 27.61
N LEU A 383 -0.64 3.28 26.82
CA LEU A 383 -2.09 3.45 26.61
C LEU A 383 -2.67 2.31 25.74
N ALA A 384 -2.02 1.97 24.63
CA ALA A 384 -2.47 0.93 23.70
C ALA A 384 -2.70 -0.44 24.37
N PRO A 385 -1.74 -1.00 25.15
CA PRO A 385 -1.97 -2.26 25.87
C PRO A 385 -3.07 -2.18 26.93
N ILE A 386 -3.22 -1.03 27.60
CA ILE A 386 -4.29 -0.84 28.60
C ILE A 386 -5.64 -0.82 27.92
N LEU A 387 -5.78 -0.06 26.84
CA LEU A 387 -7.02 0.04 26.08
C LEU A 387 -7.41 -1.30 25.48
N GLU A 388 -6.47 -2.07 24.93
CA GLU A 388 -6.74 -3.41 24.43
C GLU A 388 -7.38 -4.31 25.49
N ARG A 389 -6.88 -4.26 26.74
CA ARG A 389 -7.40 -5.07 27.85
C ARG A 389 -8.70 -4.54 28.46
N THR A 390 -8.97 -3.25 28.33
CA THR A 390 -10.07 -2.55 29.02
C THR A 390 -11.08 -1.94 28.06
N PHE A 391 -11.03 -2.33 26.78
CA PHE A 391 -11.88 -1.78 25.72
C PHE A 391 -13.37 -1.90 26.03
N PRO A 392 -13.90 -3.05 26.52
CA PRO A 392 -15.29 -3.17 26.93
C PRO A 392 -15.66 -2.15 28.03
N GLY A 393 -14.76 -1.93 28.98
CA GLY A 393 -14.90 -0.90 30.01
C GLY A 393 -14.98 0.52 29.42
N MET A 394 -14.24 0.81 28.35
CA MET A 394 -14.35 2.10 27.64
C MET A 394 -15.71 2.27 26.96
N LEU A 395 -16.30 1.21 26.39
CA LEU A 395 -17.67 1.26 25.87
C LEU A 395 -18.68 1.53 26.99
N LEU A 396 -18.47 0.92 28.16
CA LEU A 396 -19.28 1.16 29.35
C LEU A 396 -19.18 2.63 29.83
N MET A 397 -17.98 3.23 29.77
CA MET A 397 -17.77 4.64 30.12
C MET A 397 -18.63 5.60 29.28
N LEU A 398 -18.89 5.29 28.01
CA LEU A 398 -19.70 6.14 27.13
C LEU A 398 -21.14 6.33 27.67
N ILE A 399 -21.65 5.36 28.42
CA ILE A 399 -23.00 5.37 29.01
C ILE A 399 -22.94 5.81 30.48
N VAL A 400 -22.01 5.23 31.25
CA VAL A 400 -21.94 5.44 32.70
C VAL A 400 -21.51 6.87 33.03
N LEU A 401 -20.54 7.45 32.31
CA LEU A 401 -20.04 8.78 32.67
C LEU A 401 -21.11 9.87 32.50
N PRO A 402 -21.83 10.00 31.35
CA PRO A 402 -22.92 10.97 31.24
C PRO A 402 -24.01 10.76 32.30
N LEU A 403 -24.36 9.51 32.58
CA LEU A 403 -25.38 9.17 33.58
C LEU A 403 -24.94 9.59 34.98
N VAL A 404 -23.71 9.28 35.37
CA VAL A 404 -23.16 9.64 36.68
C VAL A 404 -23.01 11.15 36.83
N VAL A 405 -22.59 11.87 35.78
CA VAL A 405 -22.55 13.34 35.78
C VAL A 405 -23.95 13.92 35.97
N TRP A 406 -24.95 13.37 35.29
CA TRP A 406 -26.34 13.81 35.46
C TRP A 406 -26.89 13.52 36.86
N LEU A 407 -26.69 12.30 37.37
CA LEU A 407 -27.13 11.87 38.70
C LEU A 407 -26.44 12.65 39.82
N SER A 408 -25.14 12.92 39.69
CA SER A 408 -24.41 13.73 40.68
C SER A 408 -24.90 15.18 40.70
N GLY A 409 -25.21 15.77 39.55
CA GLY A 409 -25.83 17.08 39.46
C GLY A 409 -27.22 17.13 40.11
N LEU A 410 -28.05 16.11 39.87
CA LEU A 410 -29.35 15.97 40.53
C LEU A 410 -29.22 15.78 42.04
N GLY A 411 -28.31 14.91 42.48
CA GLY A 411 -28.03 14.67 43.89
C GLY A 411 -27.55 15.94 44.60
N TRP A 412 -26.71 16.73 43.93
CA TRP A 412 -26.31 18.04 44.42
C TRP A 412 -27.51 18.98 44.59
N ASN A 413 -28.44 19.00 43.63
CA ASN A 413 -29.65 19.82 43.66
C ASN A 413 -30.68 19.42 44.71
N GLN A 414 -30.72 18.15 45.11
CA GLN A 414 -31.62 17.67 46.16
C GLN A 414 -31.06 17.80 47.58
N LEU A 415 -29.77 18.12 47.75
CA LEU A 415 -29.16 18.29 49.07
C LEU A 415 -29.81 19.45 49.85
N PRO A 416 -30.11 19.28 51.16
CA PRO A 416 -30.68 20.33 51.98
C PRO A 416 -29.81 21.59 51.97
N LEU A 417 -30.44 22.76 51.91
CA LEU A 417 -29.76 24.07 51.87
C LEU A 417 -28.74 24.24 53.01
N ARG A 418 -28.97 23.62 54.17
CA ARG A 418 -28.02 23.61 55.31
C ARG A 418 -26.66 22.99 54.97
N LEU A 419 -26.64 21.90 54.20
CA LEU A 419 -25.41 21.24 53.77
C LEU A 419 -24.75 21.99 52.61
N ARG A 420 -25.54 22.46 51.64
CA ARG A 420 -25.03 23.18 50.48
C ARG A 420 -24.37 24.51 50.85
N ASN A 421 -24.96 25.25 51.79
CA ASN A 421 -24.43 26.54 52.25
C ASN A 421 -23.16 26.40 53.13
N ARG A 422 -22.77 25.18 53.52
CA ARG A 422 -21.54 24.93 54.26
C ARG A 422 -20.31 24.97 53.36
N PHE A 423 -20.48 24.84 52.05
CA PHE A 423 -19.41 24.86 51.06
C PHE A 423 -19.42 26.17 50.26
N PRO A 424 -18.25 26.77 49.99
CA PRO A 424 -18.13 27.89 49.06
C PRO A 424 -18.66 27.54 47.66
N SER A 425 -19.18 28.54 46.95
CA SER A 425 -19.57 28.40 45.54
C SER A 425 -18.37 27.99 44.67
N GLY A 426 -18.51 26.92 43.89
CA GLY A 426 -17.46 26.36 43.02
C GLY A 426 -16.88 25.04 43.53
N VAL A 427 -17.10 24.66 44.79
CA VAL A 427 -16.63 23.38 45.34
C VAL A 427 -17.34 22.18 44.72
N GLU A 428 -18.56 22.39 44.20
CA GLU A 428 -19.33 21.38 43.47
C GLU A 428 -18.52 20.73 42.34
N ILE A 429 -17.64 21.47 41.66
CA ILE A 429 -16.84 20.94 40.56
C ILE A 429 -15.88 19.85 41.05
N PHE A 430 -15.22 20.04 42.19
CA PHE A 430 -14.32 19.03 42.76
C PHE A 430 -15.06 17.77 43.17
N LEU A 431 -16.28 17.92 43.72
CA LEU A 431 -17.12 16.77 44.02
C LEU A 431 -17.48 15.98 42.75
N HIS A 432 -17.87 16.67 41.68
CA HIS A 432 -18.18 16.02 40.39
C HIS A 432 -16.94 15.34 39.81
N LEU A 433 -15.74 15.94 39.95
CA LEU A 433 -14.48 15.32 39.52
C LEU A 433 -14.16 14.04 40.30
N ILE A 434 -14.37 14.03 41.62
CA ILE A 434 -14.19 12.82 42.44
C ILE A 434 -15.17 11.74 42.03
N VAL A 435 -16.45 12.09 41.85
CA VAL A 435 -17.49 11.15 41.42
C VAL A 435 -17.18 10.59 40.03
N LEU A 436 -16.69 11.42 39.11
CA LEU A 436 -16.27 10.99 37.78
C LEU A 436 -15.05 10.05 37.84
N ALA A 437 -14.07 10.34 38.69
CA ALA A 437 -12.90 9.49 38.89
C ALA A 437 -13.28 8.10 39.45
N ILE A 438 -14.21 8.07 40.41
CA ILE A 438 -14.76 6.81 40.96
C ILE A 438 -15.51 6.05 39.85
N ALA A 439 -16.31 6.73 39.03
CA ALA A 439 -17.04 6.09 37.94
C ALA A 439 -16.11 5.53 36.85
N LEU A 440 -15.04 6.25 36.50
CA LEU A 440 -14.00 5.77 35.59
C LEU A 440 -13.33 4.51 36.14
N TRP A 441 -12.90 4.54 37.41
CA TRP A 441 -12.29 3.39 38.08
C TRP A 441 -13.27 2.19 38.13
N ALA A 442 -14.54 2.44 38.46
CA ALA A 442 -15.56 1.40 38.48
C ALA A 442 -15.79 0.78 37.09
N CYS A 443 -15.79 1.57 36.00
CA CYS A 443 -15.92 1.03 34.65
C CYS A 443 -14.75 0.11 34.27
N VAL A 444 -13.52 0.47 34.67
CA VAL A 444 -12.34 -0.39 34.45
C VAL A 444 -12.44 -1.68 35.25
N VAL A 445 -12.79 -1.60 36.53
CA VAL A 445 -12.94 -2.78 37.40
C VAL A 445 -14.08 -3.69 36.96
N LEU A 446 -15.20 -3.13 36.48
CA LEU A 446 -16.35 -3.87 35.99
C LEU A 446 -16.20 -4.37 34.54
N SER A 447 -15.15 -3.95 33.83
CA SER A 447 -14.91 -4.32 32.42
C SER A 447 -14.97 -5.83 32.17
N PRO A 448 -14.32 -6.72 32.97
CA PRO A 448 -14.35 -8.16 32.70
C PRO A 448 -15.76 -8.76 32.87
N ALA A 449 -16.50 -8.30 33.89
CA ALA A 449 -17.88 -8.75 34.11
C ALA A 449 -18.82 -8.28 32.98
N PHE A 450 -18.63 -7.04 32.52
CA PHE A 450 -19.36 -6.50 31.37
C PHE A 450 -19.03 -7.26 30.08
N GLU A 451 -17.75 -7.57 29.85
CA GLU A 451 -17.30 -8.34 28.69
C GLU A 451 -17.88 -9.75 28.67
N GLN A 452 -17.91 -10.41 29.83
CA GLN A 452 -18.55 -11.72 29.96
C GLN A 452 -20.05 -11.66 29.67
N LEU A 453 -20.74 -10.64 30.18
CA LEU A 453 -22.18 -10.48 30.02
C LEU A 453 -22.58 -10.16 28.58
N VAL A 454 -21.84 -9.29 27.89
CA VAL A 454 -22.24 -8.73 26.59
C VAL A 454 -21.55 -9.43 25.42
N PHE A 455 -20.27 -9.81 25.57
CA PHE A 455 -19.43 -10.31 24.49
C PHE A 455 -18.99 -11.77 24.69
N GLY A 456 -19.58 -12.49 25.65
CA GLY A 456 -19.24 -13.89 25.91
C GLY A 456 -17.82 -14.11 26.46
N GLY A 457 -17.17 -13.05 26.98
CA GLY A 457 -15.87 -13.12 27.63
C GLY A 457 -14.66 -12.89 26.71
N ASN A 458 -14.87 -12.65 25.41
CA ASN A 458 -13.80 -12.22 24.51
C ASN A 458 -14.35 -11.26 23.45
N PHE A 459 -14.16 -9.96 23.71
CA PHE A 459 -14.57 -8.90 22.81
C PHE A 459 -13.90 -8.99 21.44
N GLN A 460 -12.62 -9.37 21.36
CA GLN A 460 -11.90 -9.44 20.09
C GLN A 460 -12.44 -10.56 19.19
N ALA A 461 -12.73 -11.72 19.79
CA ALA A 461 -13.35 -12.84 19.06
C ALA A 461 -14.77 -12.48 18.61
N TRP A 462 -15.58 -11.88 19.49
CA TRP A 462 -16.91 -11.40 19.15
C TRP A 462 -16.87 -10.37 18.02
N LEU A 463 -15.93 -9.41 18.06
CA LEU A 463 -15.79 -8.38 17.03
C LEU A 463 -15.50 -9.01 15.66
N LEU A 464 -14.58 -9.97 15.61
CA LEU A 464 -14.22 -10.67 14.39
C LEU A 464 -15.40 -11.50 13.84
N GLU A 465 -16.10 -12.24 14.69
CA GLU A 465 -17.23 -13.08 14.26
C GLU A 465 -18.44 -12.24 13.83
N ALA A 466 -18.77 -11.18 14.58
CA ALA A 466 -19.95 -10.37 14.34
C ALA A 466 -19.77 -9.35 13.20
N THR A 467 -18.55 -8.83 13.00
CA THR A 467 -18.30 -7.72 12.05
C THR A 467 -17.21 -8.00 11.02
N GLY A 468 -16.44 -9.07 11.17
CA GLY A 468 -15.25 -9.33 10.36
C GLY A 468 -14.05 -8.44 10.68
N LEU A 469 -14.17 -7.52 11.66
CA LEU A 469 -13.11 -6.58 12.01
C LEU A 469 -12.11 -7.17 13.00
N ARG A 470 -10.83 -6.90 12.79
CA ARG A 470 -9.75 -7.24 13.72
C ARG A 470 -9.42 -6.04 14.60
N TYR A 471 -9.10 -6.31 15.86
CA TYR A 471 -8.61 -5.31 16.80
C TYR A 471 -7.09 -5.30 16.81
N ASP A 472 -6.49 -4.24 16.28
CA ASP A 472 -5.07 -4.00 16.41
C ASP A 472 -4.79 -3.27 17.73
N GLN A 473 -3.80 -3.71 18.49
CA GLN A 473 -3.38 -3.02 19.72
C GLN A 473 -3.02 -1.55 19.46
N ARG A 474 -2.34 -1.28 18.34
CA ARG A 474 -2.01 0.07 17.85
C ARG A 474 -3.01 0.46 16.77
N ASN A 475 -3.94 1.33 17.12
CA ASN A 475 -5.07 1.66 16.26
C ASN A 475 -5.45 3.14 16.29
N ALA A 476 -6.48 3.49 15.54
CA ALA A 476 -6.91 4.87 15.41
C ALA A 476 -7.55 5.47 16.66
N ILE A 477 -8.11 4.65 17.55
CA ILE A 477 -8.64 5.12 18.84
C ILE A 477 -7.51 5.59 19.73
N VAL A 478 -6.43 4.81 19.87
CA VAL A 478 -5.24 5.18 20.66
C VAL A 478 -4.70 6.52 20.19
N VAL A 479 -4.58 6.69 18.88
CA VAL A 479 -4.07 7.93 18.28
C VAL A 479 -5.05 9.07 18.48
N GLY A 480 -6.35 8.84 18.26
CA GLY A 480 -7.40 9.84 18.51
C GLY A 480 -7.39 10.35 19.96
N LEU A 481 -7.13 9.47 20.94
CA LEU A 481 -7.00 9.85 22.35
C LEU A 481 -5.75 10.68 22.61
N ALA A 482 -4.58 10.20 22.20
CA ALA A 482 -3.30 10.86 22.47
C ALA A 482 -3.15 12.20 21.73
N MET A 483 -3.52 12.21 20.45
CA MET A 483 -3.45 13.38 19.59
C MET A 483 -4.61 14.34 19.87
N GLY A 484 -5.80 13.83 20.20
CA GLY A 484 -6.89 14.65 20.71
C GLY A 484 -6.48 15.38 21.98
N PHE A 485 -5.86 14.70 22.95
CA PHE A 485 -5.29 15.32 24.15
C PHE A 485 -4.30 16.45 23.82
N ALA A 486 -3.43 16.25 22.83
CA ALA A 486 -2.47 17.26 22.40
C ALA A 486 -3.11 18.48 21.70
N VAL A 487 -4.30 18.31 21.10
CA VAL A 487 -5.02 19.35 20.36
C VAL A 487 -6.01 20.12 21.25
N ILE A 488 -6.52 19.52 22.34
CA ILE A 488 -7.46 20.14 23.29
C ILE A 488 -7.01 21.55 23.74
N PRO A 489 -5.74 21.79 24.16
CA PRO A 489 -5.34 23.10 24.66
C PRO A 489 -5.56 24.25 23.68
N ILE A 490 -5.30 23.98 22.41
CA ILE A 490 -5.41 24.97 21.34
C ILE A 490 -6.88 25.32 21.12
N ILE A 491 -7.73 24.29 21.01
CA ILE A 491 -9.17 24.50 20.81
C ILE A 491 -9.76 25.21 22.04
N PHE A 492 -9.38 24.79 23.24
CA PHE A 492 -9.85 25.37 24.49
C PHE A 492 -9.45 26.85 24.63
N ALA A 493 -8.17 27.18 24.52
CA ALA A 493 -7.69 28.54 24.78
C ALA A 493 -8.33 29.56 23.83
N ILE A 494 -8.37 29.24 22.52
CA ILE A 494 -8.93 30.13 21.51
C ILE A 494 -10.47 30.22 21.64
N SER A 495 -11.13 29.11 21.98
CA SER A 495 -12.58 29.13 22.23
C SER A 495 -12.94 29.91 23.48
N GLU A 496 -12.13 29.82 24.55
CA GLU A 496 -12.33 30.54 25.81
C GLU A 496 -12.19 32.04 25.58
N ASP A 497 -11.16 32.47 24.88
CA ASP A 497 -10.99 33.87 24.47
C ASP A 497 -12.19 34.34 23.61
N ALA A 498 -12.68 33.50 22.69
CA ALA A 498 -13.86 33.83 21.86
C ALA A 498 -15.13 34.01 22.71
N PHE A 499 -15.35 33.17 23.72
CA PHE A 499 -16.48 33.30 24.63
C PHE A 499 -16.35 34.51 25.58
N SER A 500 -15.16 34.75 26.11
CA SER A 500 -14.88 35.84 27.06
C SER A 500 -14.90 37.22 26.41
N ASN A 501 -14.70 37.30 25.08
CA ASN A 501 -14.79 38.54 24.30
C ASN A 501 -16.23 38.91 23.87
N VAL A 502 -17.24 38.09 24.18
CA VAL A 502 -18.64 38.46 23.88
C VAL A 502 -19.03 39.71 24.69
N PRO A 503 -19.60 40.74 24.04
CA PRO A 503 -19.95 41.99 24.72
C PRO A 503 -20.84 41.78 25.96
N LYS A 504 -20.38 42.29 27.11
CA LYS A 504 -21.07 42.10 28.40
C LYS A 504 -22.47 42.69 28.43
N ASN A 505 -22.75 43.73 27.63
CA ASN A 505 -24.06 44.34 27.48
C ASN A 505 -25.09 43.38 26.84
N LEU A 506 -24.68 42.53 25.88
CA LEU A 506 -25.56 41.52 25.28
C LEU A 506 -25.93 40.44 26.32
N VAL A 507 -24.96 40.01 27.11
CA VAL A 507 -25.16 39.04 28.20
C VAL A 507 -26.08 39.62 29.27
N ALA A 508 -25.81 40.85 29.73
CA ALA A 508 -26.63 41.53 30.72
C ALA A 508 -28.07 41.80 30.21
N GLY A 509 -28.23 42.20 28.95
CA GLY A 509 -29.54 42.41 28.33
C GLY A 509 -30.38 41.14 28.25
N SER A 510 -29.77 40.01 27.87
CA SER A 510 -30.43 38.70 27.87
C SER A 510 -30.92 38.30 29.27
N LEU A 511 -30.06 38.45 30.28
CA LEU A 511 -30.41 38.14 31.67
C LEU A 511 -31.50 39.08 32.21
N ALA A 512 -31.49 40.36 31.83
CA ALA A 512 -32.51 41.33 32.22
C ALA A 512 -33.91 41.02 31.66
N LEU A 513 -33.98 40.35 30.51
CA LEU A 513 -35.23 39.83 29.93
C LEU A 513 -35.73 38.54 30.60
N GLY A 514 -35.09 38.11 31.70
CA GLY A 514 -35.46 36.89 32.44
C GLY A 514 -34.92 35.60 31.84
N ALA A 515 -34.01 35.67 30.86
CA ALA A 515 -33.38 34.47 30.30
C ALA A 515 -32.47 33.79 31.33
N THR A 516 -32.45 32.46 31.35
CA THR A 516 -31.50 31.71 32.18
C THR A 516 -30.07 31.82 31.64
N ARG A 517 -29.05 31.50 32.46
CA ARG A 517 -27.65 31.43 32.01
C ARG A 517 -27.49 30.49 30.81
N TRP A 518 -28.14 29.32 30.84
CA TRP A 518 -28.11 28.37 29.71
C TRP A 518 -28.75 28.94 28.45
N GLN A 519 -29.92 29.61 28.56
CA GLN A 519 -30.56 30.27 27.43
C GLN A 519 -29.69 31.40 26.86
N THR A 520 -29.05 32.19 27.73
CA THR A 520 -28.14 33.27 27.32
C THR A 520 -26.92 32.71 26.59
N VAL A 521 -26.34 31.62 27.10
CA VAL A 521 -25.19 30.98 26.45
C VAL A 521 -25.56 30.42 25.08
N THR A 522 -26.66 29.69 24.98
CA THR A 522 -27.06 29.02 23.73
C THR A 522 -27.61 29.97 22.67
N ARG A 523 -28.31 31.04 23.06
CA ARG A 523 -28.99 31.94 22.10
C ARG A 523 -28.24 33.24 21.82
N VAL A 524 -27.33 33.67 22.69
CA VAL A 524 -26.62 34.95 22.56
C VAL A 524 -25.11 34.73 22.46
N VAL A 525 -24.52 34.08 23.46
CA VAL A 525 -23.06 33.94 23.55
C VAL A 525 -22.51 33.02 22.45
N LEU A 526 -23.06 31.82 22.30
CA LEU A 526 -22.57 30.82 21.35
C LEU A 526 -22.68 31.30 19.89
N PRO A 527 -23.80 31.88 19.42
CA PRO A 527 -23.86 32.46 18.08
C PRO A 527 -22.84 33.58 17.88
N THR A 528 -22.67 34.46 18.87
CA THR A 528 -21.74 35.61 18.80
C THR A 528 -20.28 35.14 18.78
N ALA A 529 -19.94 34.11 19.56
CA ALA A 529 -18.59 33.53 19.64
C ALA A 529 -18.28 32.54 18.50
N SER A 530 -19.28 32.12 17.71
CA SER A 530 -19.13 31.07 16.69
C SER A 530 -18.01 31.28 15.67
N PRO A 531 -17.69 32.52 15.19
CA PRO A 531 -16.54 32.71 14.29
C PRO A 531 -15.20 32.40 14.96
N GLY A 532 -15.08 32.70 16.26
CA GLY A 532 -13.88 32.41 17.05
C GLY A 532 -13.74 30.91 17.35
N ILE A 533 -14.83 30.24 17.74
CA ILE A 533 -14.86 28.78 17.97
C ILE A 533 -14.49 28.03 16.69
N PHE A 534 -15.06 28.43 15.55
CA PHE A 534 -14.72 27.84 14.26
C PHE A 534 -13.22 27.99 13.96
N SER A 535 -12.64 29.15 14.25
CA SER A 535 -11.19 29.37 14.11
C SER A 535 -10.37 28.45 15.01
N ALA A 536 -10.80 28.28 16.26
CA ALA A 536 -10.15 27.39 17.23
C ALA A 536 -10.11 25.94 16.73
N VAL A 537 -11.26 25.43 16.26
CA VAL A 537 -11.38 24.08 15.70
C VAL A 537 -10.51 23.92 14.46
N MET A 538 -10.46 24.92 13.59
CA MET A 538 -9.66 24.84 12.36
C MET A 538 -8.14 24.90 12.62
N ILE A 539 -7.69 25.70 13.59
CA ILE A 539 -6.28 25.69 14.02
C ILE A 539 -5.93 24.34 14.63
N GLY A 540 -6.83 23.76 15.44
CA GLY A 540 -6.69 22.41 15.97
C GLY A 540 -6.61 21.34 14.87
N PHE A 541 -7.46 21.44 13.84
CA PHE A 541 -7.43 20.58 12.65
C PHE A 541 -6.08 20.69 11.92
N GLY A 542 -5.58 21.91 11.69
CA GLY A 542 -4.31 22.13 11.00
C GLY A 542 -3.12 21.51 11.74
N ARG A 543 -3.10 21.63 13.08
CA ARG A 543 -2.11 20.92 13.92
C ARG A 543 -2.26 19.42 13.79
N ALA A 544 -3.49 18.91 13.83
CA ALA A 544 -3.76 17.49 13.74
C ALA A 544 -3.26 16.89 12.42
N VAL A 545 -3.55 17.51 11.28
CA VAL A 545 -3.08 17.04 9.96
C VAL A 545 -1.55 16.95 9.87
N GLY A 546 -0.84 17.87 10.52
CA GLY A 546 0.62 17.91 10.56
C GLY A 546 1.26 17.04 11.65
N GLU A 547 0.46 16.40 12.52
CA GLU A 547 1.01 15.59 13.59
C GLU A 547 1.77 14.39 12.99
N THR A 548 3.01 14.23 13.44
CA THR A 548 3.94 13.27 12.87
C THR A 548 4.36 12.24 13.92
N MET A 549 4.66 12.70 15.14
CA MET A 549 5.34 11.88 16.14
C MET A 549 4.38 11.00 16.93
N ILE A 550 3.19 11.53 17.26
CA ILE A 550 2.16 10.71 17.92
C ILE A 550 1.75 9.56 16.99
N VAL A 551 1.49 9.88 15.72
CA VAL A 551 1.10 8.90 14.71
C VAL A 551 2.18 7.84 14.53
N LEU A 552 3.43 8.27 14.31
CA LEU A 552 4.56 7.38 14.06
C LEU A 552 4.75 6.34 15.19
N MET A 553 4.51 6.74 16.44
CA MET A 553 4.73 5.89 17.60
C MET A 553 3.52 5.01 17.96
N ALA A 554 2.29 5.47 17.67
CA ALA A 554 1.07 4.86 18.22
C ALA A 554 0.15 4.14 17.21
N THR A 555 0.32 4.34 15.90
CA THR A 555 -0.59 3.77 14.87
C THR A 555 -0.20 2.38 14.35
N GLY A 556 1.03 1.92 14.61
CA GLY A 556 1.58 0.74 13.93
C GLY A 556 2.05 0.98 12.50
N ASN A 557 1.86 2.17 11.92
CA ASN A 557 2.36 2.61 10.60
C ASN A 557 1.95 1.74 9.41
N THR A 558 0.76 1.14 9.45
CA THR A 558 0.23 0.31 8.36
C THR A 558 -0.57 1.17 7.36
N PRO A 559 -0.18 1.27 6.08
CA PRO A 559 -0.87 2.12 5.10
C PRO A 559 -2.13 1.45 4.54
N ILE A 560 -3.14 1.28 5.39
CA ILE A 560 -4.43 0.68 5.05
C ILE A 560 -5.51 1.75 4.83
N LEU A 561 -6.48 1.44 3.96
CA LEU A 561 -7.57 2.35 3.62
C LEU A 561 -8.81 2.25 4.50
N ASP A 562 -8.94 1.16 5.25
CA ASP A 562 -10.11 0.91 6.07
C ASP A 562 -10.26 2.01 7.15
N LEU A 563 -11.46 2.59 7.20
CA LEU A 563 -11.86 3.64 8.14
C LEU A 563 -12.19 3.10 9.53
N SER A 564 -12.14 1.78 9.73
CA SER A 564 -12.31 1.16 11.04
C SER A 564 -11.49 1.88 12.12
N PRO A 565 -12.06 2.12 13.31
CA PRO A 565 -11.32 2.70 14.42
C PRO A 565 -10.31 1.69 15.01
N PHE A 566 -10.49 0.39 14.74
CA PHE A 566 -9.79 -0.71 15.38
C PHE A 566 -8.46 -1.09 14.75
N ASN A 567 -8.14 -0.53 13.59
CA ASN A 567 -6.90 -0.82 12.89
C ASN A 567 -5.99 0.40 12.80
N GLY A 568 -4.71 0.12 12.51
CA GLY A 568 -3.69 1.13 12.29
C GLY A 568 -3.95 2.04 11.08
N PHE A 569 -3.06 2.98 10.87
CA PHE A 569 -2.96 3.74 9.62
C PHE A 569 -1.57 4.35 9.48
N ARG A 570 -1.22 4.83 8.29
CA ARG A 570 0.00 5.61 8.06
C ARG A 570 -0.36 6.96 7.46
N THR A 571 0.18 8.05 7.99
CA THR A 571 -0.08 9.40 7.47
C THR A 571 0.98 9.82 6.47
N LEU A 572 0.68 10.82 5.64
CA LEU A 572 1.68 11.47 4.78
C LEU A 572 2.89 11.95 5.58
N SER A 573 2.65 12.62 6.73
CA SER A 573 3.71 13.16 7.60
C SER A 573 4.62 12.07 8.16
N ALA A 574 4.05 10.99 8.70
CA ALA A 574 4.81 9.85 9.23
C ALA A 574 5.54 9.11 8.10
N ASN A 575 4.94 8.97 6.93
CA ASN A 575 5.57 8.33 5.78
C ASN A 575 6.83 9.08 5.33
N ILE A 576 6.73 10.41 5.19
CA ILE A 576 7.84 11.30 4.86
C ILE A 576 8.97 11.16 5.90
N ALA A 577 8.63 11.21 7.19
CA ALA A 577 9.62 11.16 8.26
C ALA A 577 10.40 9.83 8.29
N VAL A 578 9.74 8.71 7.99
CA VAL A 578 10.37 7.37 8.02
C VAL A 578 11.20 7.10 6.78
N GLU A 579 10.71 7.45 5.59
CA GLU A 579 11.30 6.95 4.34
C GLU A 579 12.27 7.93 3.68
N ILE A 580 12.24 9.23 4.02
CA ILE A 580 13.21 10.19 3.47
C ILE A 580 14.66 9.78 3.78
N PRO A 581 15.02 9.37 5.01
CA PRO A 581 16.39 8.96 5.32
C PRO A 581 16.90 7.75 4.50
N GLU A 582 15.98 6.85 4.13
CA GLU A 582 16.28 5.62 3.39
C GLU A 582 16.18 5.79 1.87
N ALA A 583 15.59 6.90 1.40
CA ALA A 583 15.34 7.12 -0.02
C ALA A 583 16.62 7.55 -0.77
N PRO A 584 17.04 6.83 -1.83
CA PRO A 584 18.17 7.25 -2.66
C PRO A 584 17.95 8.63 -3.26
N HIS A 585 18.94 9.52 -3.09
CA HIS A 585 18.83 10.90 -3.58
C HIS A 585 18.51 10.94 -5.07
N GLY A 586 17.44 11.65 -5.45
CA GLY A 586 17.01 11.81 -6.84
C GLY A 586 16.31 10.59 -7.46
N GLY A 587 16.23 9.48 -6.71
CA GLY A 587 15.48 8.29 -7.09
C GLY A 587 13.97 8.51 -7.07
N THR A 588 13.24 7.51 -7.53
CA THR A 588 11.78 7.55 -7.64
C THR A 588 11.10 7.74 -6.29
N LEU A 589 11.51 6.96 -5.28
CA LEU A 589 10.97 7.09 -3.92
C LEU A 589 11.19 8.50 -3.35
N TYR A 590 12.41 9.02 -3.50
CA TYR A 590 12.74 10.38 -3.06
C TYR A 590 11.78 11.42 -3.67
N ARG A 591 11.55 11.37 -4.98
CA ARG A 591 10.60 12.27 -5.67
C ARG A 591 9.15 12.05 -5.22
N ALA A 592 8.73 10.81 -5.01
CA ALA A 592 7.39 10.48 -4.53
C ALA A 592 7.14 11.03 -3.10
N LEU A 593 8.16 11.03 -2.23
CA LEU A 593 8.07 11.62 -0.88
C LEU A 593 7.99 13.15 -0.93
N PHE A 594 8.70 13.81 -1.85
CA PHE A 594 8.52 15.25 -2.09
C PHE A 594 7.13 15.57 -2.63
N LEU A 595 6.58 14.72 -3.50
CA LEU A 595 5.19 14.85 -3.94
C LEU A 595 4.21 14.67 -2.76
N ALA A 596 4.45 13.69 -1.88
CA ALA A 596 3.66 13.51 -0.66
C ALA A 596 3.70 14.76 0.24
N ALA A 597 4.87 15.38 0.39
CA ALA A 597 5.02 16.64 1.12
C ALA A 597 4.26 17.80 0.45
N LEU A 598 4.33 17.91 -0.88
CA LEU A 598 3.56 18.89 -1.64
C LEU A 598 2.05 18.67 -1.48
N ILE A 599 1.58 17.43 -1.50
CA ILE A 599 0.16 17.10 -1.29
C ILE A 599 -0.28 17.48 0.13
N LEU A 600 0.53 17.17 1.14
CA LEU A 600 0.24 17.56 2.53
C LEU A 600 0.16 19.09 2.66
N PHE A 601 1.09 19.81 2.03
CA PHE A 601 1.06 21.27 1.97
C PHE A 601 -0.19 21.79 1.25
N LEU A 602 -0.53 21.26 0.08
CA LEU A 602 -1.74 21.67 -0.66
C LEU A 602 -3.02 21.35 0.12
N LEU A 603 -3.10 20.19 0.76
CA LEU A 603 -4.23 19.79 1.59
C LEU A 603 -4.43 20.78 2.75
N THR A 604 -3.37 21.06 3.50
CA THR A 604 -3.43 22.02 4.61
C THR A 604 -3.75 23.44 4.12
N PHE A 605 -3.15 23.87 3.00
CA PHE A 605 -3.42 25.17 2.40
C PHE A 605 -4.88 25.33 1.97
N VAL A 606 -5.43 24.36 1.24
CA VAL A 606 -6.83 24.38 0.78
C VAL A 606 -7.80 24.41 1.96
N ILE A 607 -7.56 23.57 2.97
CA ILE A 607 -8.44 23.51 4.15
C ILE A 607 -8.36 24.79 4.97
N ASN A 608 -7.16 25.33 5.20
CA ASN A 608 -6.98 26.60 5.91
C ASN A 608 -7.61 27.78 5.15
N THR A 609 -7.51 27.78 3.81
CA THR A 609 -8.14 28.80 2.97
C THR A 609 -9.66 28.71 3.06
N PHE A 610 -10.22 27.50 2.94
CA PHE A 610 -11.66 27.26 3.10
C PHE A 610 -12.15 27.71 4.48
N ALA A 611 -11.38 27.41 5.54
CA ALA A 611 -11.68 27.85 6.88
C ALA A 611 -11.76 29.38 7.01
N GLU A 612 -10.80 30.11 6.46
CA GLU A 612 -10.83 31.58 6.52
C GLU A 612 -12.05 32.15 5.79
N LEU A 613 -12.42 31.57 4.64
CA LEU A 613 -13.64 31.97 3.91
C LEU A 613 -14.91 31.76 4.75
N VAL A 614 -15.03 30.62 5.43
CA VAL A 614 -16.17 30.33 6.32
C VAL A 614 -16.18 31.29 7.51
N ARG A 615 -15.01 31.55 8.13
CA ARG A 615 -14.89 32.50 9.25
C ARG A 615 -15.37 33.89 8.87
N GLN A 616 -14.95 34.42 7.72
CA GLN A 616 -15.36 35.74 7.25
C GLN A 616 -16.87 35.81 7.02
N ARG A 617 -17.46 34.75 6.46
CA ARG A 617 -18.92 34.67 6.25
C ARG A 617 -19.69 34.67 7.57
N LEU A 618 -19.24 33.90 8.57
CA LEU A 618 -19.84 33.88 9.91
C LEU A 618 -19.72 35.25 10.58
N ARG A 619 -18.54 35.88 10.55
CA ARG A 619 -18.32 37.21 11.13
C ARG A 619 -19.23 38.26 10.52
N ARG A 620 -19.40 38.29 9.19
CA ARG A 620 -20.30 39.24 8.51
C ARG A 620 -21.76 39.04 8.92
N ARG A 621 -22.22 37.80 9.06
CA ARG A 621 -23.60 37.47 9.44
C ARG A 621 -23.93 37.93 10.86
N TYR A 622 -22.98 37.82 11.80
CA TYR A 622 -23.19 38.13 13.21
C TYR A 622 -22.74 39.54 13.61
N ALA A 623 -21.95 40.25 12.80
CA ALA A 623 -21.63 41.66 13.02
C ALA A 623 -22.84 42.61 12.75
N GLN A 624 -23.92 42.09 12.19
CA GLN A 624 -25.17 42.83 11.93
C GLN A 624 -26.21 42.67 13.06
N LEU A 625 -25.91 41.85 14.07
CA LEU A 625 -26.69 41.65 15.31
C LEU A 625 -26.00 42.40 16.45
#